data_AF-A0A0N0XJH2-F1
#
_entry.id   AF-A0A0N0XJH2-F1
#
_cell.length_a   1.000
_cell.length_b   1.000
_cell.length_c   1.000
_cell.angle_alpha   90.00
_cell.angle_beta   90.00
_cell.angle_gamma   90.00
#
_symmetry.space_group_name_H-M   'P 1'
#
loop_
_entity.id
_entity.type
_entity.pdbx_description
1 polymer ?
#
loop_
_entity_poly.entity_id
_entity_poly.type
_entity_poly.pdbx_seq_one_letter_code
_entity_poly.pdbx_strand_id
1 'polypeptide(L)'
;MNIECPQCDTVNDTTADRCYSCGAVLRPLTGHEAQQALYKAFVGPKNEDYYVAEFINFDEQGRAGISWNWAAFLVSMYWLLYRKMWLWAGIAMIVPTLLVTLGLLILVMLNQTAGIAVMVAVVLALGFVPPLIANALYYRHCRNTIAAVQARQPDYLLQLEELEQRGGVASKGILALGILVAVIVPRLVQAVVTPAYDNINGRASVDIALEYEQEAASAIGKYYRQHHEVPPSLAAAGFDAQPPEDVSDLHLDTANGQLELRFGIGGRLTGTRLLLSPTANAKYEVSWRCLSPDIPRKMLPPECR
;
A
#
# COMPACT_ATOMS: atom_id res chain seq x y z
N MET A 1 -29.69 -44.45 -30.94
CA MET A 1 -28.92 -44.74 -32.17
C MET A 1 -27.57 -45.26 -31.68
N ASN A 2 -26.94 -46.20 -32.36
CA ASN A 2 -25.65 -46.77 -31.96
C ASN A 2 -24.63 -46.55 -33.07
N ILE A 3 -23.34 -46.49 -32.72
CA ILE A 3 -22.24 -46.35 -33.68
C ILE A 3 -21.35 -47.60 -33.61
N GLU A 4 -21.01 -48.15 -34.77
CA GLU A 4 -20.11 -49.31 -34.88
C GLU A 4 -18.66 -48.83 -34.99
N CYS A 5 -17.77 -49.49 -34.25
CA CYS A 5 -16.35 -49.16 -34.28
C CYS A 5 -15.69 -49.63 -35.59
N PRO A 6 -15.09 -48.76 -36.40
CA PRO A 6 -14.48 -49.15 -37.68
C PRO A 6 -13.22 -50.03 -37.55
N GLN A 7 -12.69 -50.22 -36.33
CA GLN A 7 -11.51 -51.05 -36.07
C GLN A 7 -11.80 -52.42 -35.46
N CYS A 8 -12.89 -52.56 -34.71
CA CYS A 8 -13.16 -53.78 -33.94
C CYS A 8 -14.64 -54.19 -33.93
N ASP A 9 -15.47 -53.53 -34.76
CA ASP A 9 -16.89 -53.80 -35.00
C ASP A 9 -17.78 -53.83 -33.75
N THR A 10 -17.27 -53.43 -32.59
CA THR A 10 -18.05 -53.34 -31.37
C THR A 10 -19.03 -52.17 -31.43
N VAL A 11 -20.28 -52.43 -31.07
CA VAL A 11 -21.35 -51.43 -30.99
C VAL A 11 -21.14 -50.56 -29.76
N ASN A 12 -21.03 -49.26 -29.96
CA ASN A 12 -20.86 -48.25 -28.91
C ASN A 12 -22.07 -47.31 -28.85
N ASP A 13 -22.21 -46.60 -27.73
CA ASP A 13 -23.15 -45.49 -27.61
C ASP A 13 -22.76 -44.38 -28.60
N THR A 14 -23.73 -43.71 -29.20
CA THR A 14 -23.51 -42.54 -30.08
C THR A 14 -22.82 -41.37 -29.40
N THR A 15 -22.82 -41.30 -28.08
CA THR A 15 -22.06 -40.29 -27.32
C THR A 15 -20.64 -40.73 -26.95
N ALA A 16 -20.21 -41.93 -27.34
CA ALA A 16 -18.88 -42.45 -27.00
C ALA A 16 -17.80 -41.85 -27.91
N ASP A 17 -16.86 -41.11 -27.33
CA ASP A 17 -15.73 -40.52 -28.05
C ASP A 17 -14.69 -41.59 -28.48
N ARG A 18 -14.59 -42.66 -27.69
CA ARG A 18 -13.70 -43.80 -27.94
C ARG A 18 -14.45 -45.12 -27.76
N CYS A 19 -14.02 -46.10 -28.55
CA CYS A 19 -14.50 -47.46 -28.42
C CYS A 19 -14.11 -48.04 -27.05
N TYR A 20 -15.08 -48.54 -26.28
CA TYR A 20 -14.81 -49.15 -24.96
C TYR A 20 -13.96 -50.42 -25.05
N SER A 21 -13.98 -51.11 -26.20
CA SER A 21 -13.27 -52.39 -26.37
C SER A 21 -11.85 -52.21 -26.90
N CYS A 22 -11.66 -51.41 -27.96
CA CYS A 22 -10.37 -51.28 -28.63
C CYS A 22 -9.76 -49.88 -28.56
N GLY A 23 -10.44 -48.91 -27.93
CA GLY A 23 -9.92 -47.55 -27.71
C GLY A 23 -9.85 -46.65 -28.94
N ALA A 24 -10.27 -47.14 -30.12
CA ALA A 24 -10.34 -46.39 -31.35
C ALA A 24 -11.23 -45.15 -31.22
N VAL A 25 -10.80 -44.03 -31.79
CA VAL A 25 -11.57 -42.77 -31.78
C VAL A 25 -12.78 -42.94 -32.72
N LEU A 26 -13.98 -42.84 -32.17
CA LEU A 26 -15.24 -43.05 -32.90
C LEU A 26 -15.78 -41.74 -33.47
N ARG A 27 -15.49 -40.63 -32.80
CA ARG A 27 -15.95 -39.30 -33.17
C ARG A 27 -14.76 -38.33 -33.20
N PRO A 28 -14.48 -37.68 -34.34
CA PRO A 28 -13.52 -36.59 -34.36
C PRO A 28 -14.05 -35.43 -33.52
N LEU A 29 -13.20 -34.84 -32.68
CA LEU A 29 -13.54 -33.66 -31.89
C LEU A 29 -14.03 -32.54 -32.81
N THR A 30 -15.14 -31.92 -32.44
CA THR A 30 -15.56 -30.68 -33.09
C THR A 30 -14.52 -29.58 -32.85
N GLY A 31 -14.48 -28.56 -33.72
CA GLY A 31 -13.54 -27.45 -33.55
C GLY A 31 -13.64 -26.76 -32.18
N HIS A 32 -14.85 -26.69 -31.60
CA HIS A 32 -15.08 -26.13 -30.27
C HIS A 32 -14.55 -27.05 -29.15
N GLU A 33 -14.81 -28.35 -29.22
CA GLU A 33 -14.29 -29.32 -28.23
C GLU A 33 -12.75 -29.38 -28.25
N ALA A 34 -12.16 -29.37 -29.45
CA ALA A 34 -10.72 -29.35 -29.63
C ALA A 34 -10.09 -28.06 -29.05
N GLN A 35 -10.71 -26.90 -29.29
CA GLN A 35 -10.28 -25.62 -28.75
C GLN A 35 -10.39 -25.58 -27.22
N GLN A 36 -11.49 -26.10 -26.66
CA GLN A 36 -11.69 -26.17 -25.22
C GLN A 36 -10.62 -27.02 -24.55
N ALA A 37 -10.25 -28.16 -25.13
CA ALA A 37 -9.16 -29.00 -24.62
C ALA A 37 -7.79 -28.29 -24.64
N LEU A 38 -7.51 -27.46 -25.66
CA LEU A 38 -6.30 -26.62 -25.69
C LEU A 38 -6.30 -25.58 -24.56
N TYR A 39 -7.45 -24.96 -24.27
CA TYR A 39 -7.57 -24.05 -23.12
C TYR A 39 -7.35 -24.77 -21.79
N LYS A 40 -7.95 -25.94 -21.60
CA LYS A 40 -7.79 -26.75 -20.39
C LYS A 40 -6.32 -27.12 -20.17
N ALA A 41 -5.66 -27.62 -21.22
CA ALA A 41 -4.23 -27.93 -21.19
C ALA A 41 -3.38 -26.73 -20.77
N PHE A 42 -3.65 -25.53 -21.31
CA PHE A 42 -2.90 -24.34 -20.96
C PHE A 42 -3.23 -23.77 -19.57
N VAL A 43 -4.49 -23.75 -19.14
CA VAL A 43 -4.88 -23.18 -17.84
C VAL A 43 -4.43 -24.06 -16.68
N GLY A 44 -4.47 -25.38 -16.90
CA GLY A 44 -4.23 -26.41 -15.91
C GLY A 44 -5.40 -26.58 -14.92
N PRO A 45 -5.31 -27.56 -14.02
CA PRO A 45 -6.45 -28.04 -13.23
C PRO A 45 -7.00 -27.04 -12.21
N LYS A 46 -6.26 -25.97 -11.91
CA LYS A 46 -6.66 -24.97 -10.90
C LYS A 46 -7.49 -23.86 -11.53
N ASN A 47 -8.77 -23.80 -11.15
CA ASN A 47 -9.77 -22.85 -11.66
C ASN A 47 -10.02 -23.01 -13.16
N GLU A 48 -9.85 -24.22 -13.69
CA GLU A 48 -10.08 -24.54 -15.10
C GLU A 48 -11.48 -24.11 -15.54
N ASP A 49 -12.52 -24.56 -14.84
CA ASP A 49 -13.92 -24.30 -15.20
C ASP A 49 -14.22 -22.80 -15.35
N TYR A 50 -13.70 -21.99 -14.43
CA TYR A 50 -13.88 -20.54 -14.45
C TYR A 50 -13.23 -19.90 -15.68
N TYR A 51 -11.94 -20.17 -15.93
CA TYR A 51 -11.23 -19.53 -17.03
C TYR A 51 -11.69 -20.04 -18.40
N VAL A 52 -11.95 -21.34 -18.51
CA VAL A 52 -12.43 -21.94 -19.76
C VAL A 52 -13.81 -21.39 -20.12
N ALA A 53 -14.73 -21.28 -19.16
CA ALA A 53 -16.04 -20.66 -19.40
C ALA A 53 -15.90 -19.21 -19.87
N GLU A 54 -15.04 -18.42 -19.22
CA GLU A 54 -14.79 -17.03 -19.60
C GLU A 54 -14.17 -16.91 -21.00
N PHE A 55 -13.27 -17.83 -21.37
CA PHE A 55 -12.64 -17.84 -22.69
C PHE A 55 -13.61 -18.22 -23.79
N ILE A 56 -14.50 -19.18 -23.54
CA ILE A 56 -15.57 -19.55 -24.47
C ILE A 56 -16.50 -18.34 -24.69
N ASN A 57 -16.89 -17.65 -23.62
CA ASN A 57 -17.71 -16.44 -23.73
C ASN A 57 -17.03 -15.34 -24.58
N PHE A 58 -15.70 -15.16 -24.46
CA PHE A 58 -14.97 -14.24 -25.33
C PHE A 58 -14.88 -14.70 -26.78
N ASP A 59 -14.73 -16.00 -27.02
CA ASP A 59 -14.74 -16.57 -28.37
C ASP A 59 -16.11 -16.38 -29.03
N GLU A 60 -17.21 -16.62 -28.30
CA GLU A 60 -18.59 -16.40 -28.77
C GLU A 60 -18.87 -14.92 -29.10
N GLN A 61 -18.35 -14.00 -28.29
CA GLN A 61 -18.45 -12.56 -28.53
C GLN A 61 -17.48 -12.05 -29.61
N GLY A 62 -16.53 -12.87 -30.05
CA GLY A 62 -15.45 -12.49 -30.97
C GLY A 62 -14.48 -11.44 -30.43
N ARG A 63 -14.55 -11.11 -29.14
CA ARG A 63 -13.68 -10.11 -28.50
C ARG A 63 -13.48 -10.41 -27.01
N ALA A 64 -12.26 -10.16 -26.53
CA ALA A 64 -11.97 -10.13 -25.10
C ALA A 64 -12.57 -8.85 -24.49
N GLY A 65 -13.52 -9.01 -23.57
CA GLY A 65 -14.28 -7.93 -22.94
C GLY A 65 -13.80 -7.55 -21.54
N ILE A 66 -14.55 -6.65 -20.90
CA ILE A 66 -14.37 -6.32 -19.48
C ILE A 66 -15.01 -7.44 -18.66
N SER A 67 -14.25 -8.02 -17.72
CA SER A 67 -14.82 -8.90 -16.70
C SER A 67 -14.04 -8.84 -15.40
N TRP A 68 -14.75 -9.04 -14.30
CA TRP A 68 -14.19 -8.91 -12.96
C TRP A 68 -13.33 -10.13 -12.60
N ASN A 69 -12.16 -9.88 -12.01
CA ASN A 69 -11.29 -10.93 -11.50
C ASN A 69 -10.88 -10.62 -10.05
N TRP A 70 -11.39 -11.42 -9.11
CA TRP A 70 -11.15 -11.26 -7.68
C TRP A 70 -9.68 -11.40 -7.27
N ALA A 71 -8.95 -12.34 -7.87
CA ALA A 71 -7.56 -12.57 -7.52
C ALA A 71 -6.67 -11.40 -7.97
N ALA A 72 -6.95 -10.85 -9.16
CA ALA A 72 -6.27 -9.66 -9.64
C ALA A 72 -6.64 -8.42 -8.82
N PHE A 73 -7.86 -8.30 -8.29
CA PHE A 73 -8.23 -7.16 -7.45
C PHE A 73 -7.43 -7.12 -6.14
N LEU A 74 -7.33 -8.26 -5.46
CA LEU A 74 -6.63 -8.34 -4.18
C LEU A 74 -5.12 -8.29 -4.32
N VAL A 75 -4.58 -8.97 -5.35
CA VAL A 75 -3.14 -9.19 -5.50
C VAL A 75 -2.72 -9.21 -6.98
N SER A 76 -3.01 -8.12 -7.73
CA SER A 76 -2.77 -7.98 -9.18
C SER A 76 -1.43 -8.52 -9.66
N MET A 77 -0.32 -8.01 -9.10
CA MET A 77 1.03 -8.39 -9.50
C MET A 77 1.30 -9.88 -9.28
N TYR A 78 0.88 -10.41 -8.12
CA TYR A 78 1.07 -11.82 -7.79
C TYR A 78 0.25 -12.74 -8.67
N TRP A 79 -0.98 -12.33 -9.00
CA TRP A 79 -1.82 -13.09 -9.91
C TRP A 79 -1.18 -13.21 -11.30
N LEU A 80 -0.56 -12.13 -11.81
CA LEU A 80 0.17 -12.14 -13.08
C LEU A 80 1.40 -13.06 -13.03
N LEU A 81 2.20 -13.00 -11.95
CA LEU A 81 3.35 -13.92 -11.75
C LEU A 81 2.90 -15.37 -11.64
N TYR A 82 1.83 -15.62 -10.88
CA TYR A 82 1.26 -16.94 -10.66
C TYR A 82 0.81 -17.59 -11.97
N ARG A 83 0.25 -16.82 -12.90
CA ARG A 83 -0.16 -17.28 -14.24
C ARG A 83 0.93 -17.11 -15.32
N LYS A 84 2.20 -16.95 -14.91
CA LYS A 84 3.40 -16.84 -15.77
C LYS A 84 3.37 -15.68 -16.77
N MET A 85 2.61 -14.62 -16.50
CA MET A 85 2.56 -13.40 -17.33
C MET A 85 3.64 -12.40 -16.89
N TRP A 86 4.91 -12.74 -17.10
CA TRP A 86 6.08 -12.00 -16.57
C TRP A 86 6.15 -10.54 -17.01
N LEU A 87 5.90 -10.27 -18.30
CA LEU A 87 5.94 -8.91 -18.85
C LEU A 87 4.89 -8.02 -18.16
N TRP A 88 3.66 -8.51 -18.07
CA TRP A 88 2.57 -7.80 -17.41
C TRP A 88 2.80 -7.64 -15.91
N ALA A 89 3.40 -8.62 -15.25
CA ALA A 89 3.80 -8.49 -13.85
C ALA A 89 4.82 -7.36 -13.66
N GLY A 90 5.81 -7.25 -14.54
CA GLY A 90 6.78 -6.14 -14.54
C GLY A 90 6.10 -4.78 -14.75
N ILE A 91 5.17 -4.68 -15.70
CA ILE A 91 4.37 -3.45 -15.94
C ILE A 91 3.55 -3.10 -14.70
N ALA A 92 2.86 -4.08 -14.11
CA ALA A 92 2.04 -3.90 -12.91
C ALA A 92 2.84 -3.52 -11.66
N MET A 93 4.16 -3.74 -11.67
CA MET A 93 5.06 -3.28 -10.60
C MET A 93 5.59 -1.87 -10.87
N ILE A 94 6.11 -1.63 -12.08
CA ILE A 94 6.86 -0.42 -12.42
C ILE A 94 5.92 0.77 -12.66
N VAL A 95 4.88 0.60 -13.47
CA VAL A 95 4.01 1.72 -13.89
C VAL A 95 3.29 2.35 -12.68
N PRO A 96 2.64 1.59 -11.79
CA PRO A 96 1.99 2.19 -10.62
C PRO A 96 2.98 2.92 -9.71
N THR A 97 4.17 2.34 -9.50
CA THR A 97 5.23 2.95 -8.69
C THR A 97 5.68 4.28 -9.28
N LEU A 98 5.95 4.33 -10.60
CA LEU A 98 6.37 5.56 -11.27
C LEU A 98 5.28 6.63 -11.26
N LEU A 99 4.02 6.26 -11.53
CA LEU A 99 2.91 7.21 -11.54
C LEU A 99 2.66 7.82 -10.16
N VAL A 100 2.67 6.99 -9.11
CA VAL A 100 2.45 7.47 -7.74
C VAL A 100 3.61 8.32 -7.25
N THR A 101 4.86 7.89 -7.49
CA THR A 101 6.04 8.65 -7.06
C THR A 101 6.15 9.99 -7.78
N LEU A 102 5.98 10.03 -9.10
CA LEU A 102 5.98 11.27 -9.87
C LEU A 102 4.83 12.19 -9.47
N GLY A 103 3.63 11.63 -9.28
CA GLY A 103 2.46 12.39 -8.88
C GLY A 103 2.61 13.02 -7.48
N LEU A 104 3.18 12.28 -6.52
CA LEU A 104 3.50 12.80 -5.19
C LEU A 104 4.58 13.89 -5.25
N LEU A 105 5.63 13.71 -6.07
CA LEU A 105 6.67 14.73 -6.25
C LEU A 105 6.08 16.02 -6.82
N ILE A 106 5.21 15.93 -7.83
CA ILE A 106 4.53 17.10 -8.42
C ILE A 106 3.64 17.78 -7.38
N LEU A 107 2.88 17.01 -6.60
CA LEU A 107 2.00 17.55 -5.56
C LEU A 107 2.78 18.37 -4.52
N VAL A 108 3.92 17.85 -4.07
CA VAL A 108 4.80 18.53 -3.10
C VAL A 108 5.44 19.78 -3.72
N MET A 109 5.92 19.71 -4.96
CA MET A 109 6.61 20.84 -5.60
C MET A 109 5.68 22.01 -5.94
N LEU A 110 4.41 21.74 -6.26
CA LEU A 110 3.47 22.76 -6.71
C LEU A 110 2.49 23.24 -5.63
N ASN A 111 2.47 22.60 -4.45
CA ASN A 111 1.58 22.93 -3.31
C ASN A 111 0.10 23.12 -3.71
N GLN A 112 -0.40 22.30 -4.64
CA GLN A 112 -1.73 22.45 -5.24
C GLN A 112 -2.73 21.44 -4.69
N THR A 113 -3.79 21.93 -4.06
CA THR A 113 -4.89 21.09 -3.54
C THR A 113 -5.64 20.34 -4.66
N ALA A 114 -5.74 20.91 -5.86
CA ALA A 114 -6.30 20.25 -7.03
C ALA A 114 -5.54 18.98 -7.46
N GLY A 115 -4.25 18.89 -7.15
CA GLY A 115 -3.43 17.70 -7.44
C GLY A 115 -3.86 16.47 -6.64
N ILE A 116 -4.48 16.66 -5.47
CA ILE A 116 -4.95 15.56 -4.61
C ILE A 116 -6.07 14.78 -5.32
N ALA A 117 -7.04 15.46 -5.92
CA ALA A 117 -8.16 14.82 -6.60
C ALA A 117 -7.68 13.94 -7.78
N VAL A 118 -6.71 14.45 -8.55
CA VAL A 118 -6.08 13.70 -9.65
C VAL A 118 -5.34 12.47 -9.12
N MET A 119 -4.59 12.62 -8.02
CA MET A 119 -3.89 11.49 -7.39
C MET A 119 -4.83 10.41 -6.89
N VAL A 120 -5.96 10.80 -6.27
CA VAL A 120 -7.00 9.86 -5.86
C VAL A 120 -7.56 9.11 -7.07
N ALA A 121 -7.88 9.82 -8.15
CA ALA A 121 -8.38 9.19 -9.38
C ALA A 121 -7.36 8.20 -9.99
N VAL A 122 -6.07 8.54 -9.99
CA VAL A 122 -4.99 7.64 -10.44
C VAL A 122 -4.91 6.41 -9.56
N VAL A 123 -4.93 6.55 -8.24
CA VAL A 123 -4.87 5.41 -7.31
C VAL A 123 -6.09 4.49 -7.47
N LEU A 124 -7.28 5.06 -7.63
CA LEU A 124 -8.49 4.29 -7.91
C LEU A 124 -8.38 3.55 -9.25
N ALA A 125 -7.92 4.21 -10.31
CA ALA A 125 -7.70 3.56 -11.60
C ALA A 125 -6.70 2.40 -11.49
N LEU A 126 -5.59 2.59 -10.77
CA LEU A 126 -4.59 1.55 -10.53
C LEU A 126 -5.14 0.36 -9.72
N GLY A 127 -6.14 0.58 -8.85
CA GLY A 127 -6.79 -0.50 -8.09
C GLY A 127 -7.89 -1.24 -8.85
N PHE A 128 -8.68 -0.54 -9.66
CA PHE A 128 -9.88 -1.12 -10.28
C PHE A 128 -9.72 -1.49 -11.76
N VAL A 129 -8.80 -0.86 -12.51
CA VAL A 129 -8.59 -1.23 -13.91
C VAL A 129 -7.97 -2.63 -14.06
N PRO A 130 -6.90 -3.01 -13.34
CA PRO A 130 -6.31 -4.34 -13.48
C PRO A 130 -7.29 -5.51 -13.33
N PRO A 131 -8.16 -5.58 -12.29
CA PRO A 131 -9.10 -6.67 -12.17
C PRO A 131 -10.16 -6.71 -13.27
N LEU A 132 -10.52 -5.57 -13.86
CA LEU A 132 -11.49 -5.48 -14.97
C LEU A 132 -10.94 -6.02 -16.29
N ILE A 133 -9.61 -6.00 -16.47
CA ILE A 133 -8.95 -6.42 -17.71
C ILE A 133 -8.15 -7.72 -17.55
N ALA A 134 -8.05 -8.26 -16.33
CA ALA A 134 -7.20 -9.41 -16.02
C ALA A 134 -7.57 -10.66 -16.82
N ASN A 135 -8.86 -11.02 -16.89
CA ASN A 135 -9.30 -12.19 -17.65
C ASN A 135 -9.02 -12.02 -19.15
N ALA A 136 -9.29 -10.83 -19.70
CA ALA A 136 -9.00 -10.52 -21.10
C ALA A 136 -7.50 -10.58 -21.43
N LEU A 137 -6.66 -10.10 -20.52
CA LEU A 137 -5.20 -10.22 -20.63
C LEU A 137 -4.76 -11.68 -20.66
N TYR A 138 -5.30 -12.50 -19.74
CA TYR A 138 -4.96 -13.92 -19.66
C TYR A 138 -5.47 -14.72 -20.86
N TYR A 139 -6.68 -14.41 -21.34
CA TYR A 139 -7.23 -14.97 -22.57
C TYR A 139 -6.32 -14.68 -23.77
N ARG A 140 -5.90 -13.42 -23.97
CA ARG A 140 -4.98 -13.06 -25.06
C ARG A 140 -3.65 -13.78 -24.95
N HIS A 141 -3.11 -13.88 -23.73
CA HIS A 141 -1.87 -14.62 -23.49
C HIS A 141 -2.01 -16.11 -23.83
N CYS A 142 -3.12 -16.74 -23.44
CA CYS A 142 -3.45 -18.12 -23.78
C CYS A 142 -3.58 -18.31 -25.29
N ARG A 143 -4.42 -17.51 -25.97
CA ARG A 143 -4.63 -17.53 -27.42
C ARG A 143 -3.33 -17.38 -28.20
N ASN A 144 -2.49 -16.41 -27.83
CA ASN A 144 -1.21 -16.19 -28.50
C ASN A 144 -0.25 -17.37 -28.31
N THR A 145 -0.28 -18.01 -27.14
CA THR A 145 0.56 -19.19 -26.87
C THR A 145 0.06 -20.41 -27.66
N ILE A 146 -1.25 -20.65 -27.69
CA ILE A 146 -1.87 -21.72 -28.49
C ILE A 146 -1.55 -21.52 -29.98
N ALA A 147 -1.75 -20.31 -30.51
CA ALA A 147 -1.45 -20.02 -31.92
C ALA A 147 0.03 -20.24 -32.24
N ALA A 148 0.95 -19.87 -31.32
CA ALA A 148 2.37 -20.09 -31.50
C ALA A 148 2.77 -21.57 -31.47
N VAL A 149 2.10 -22.40 -30.67
CA VAL A 149 2.32 -23.85 -30.61
C VAL A 149 1.74 -24.53 -31.86
N GLN A 150 0.50 -24.20 -32.25
CA GLN A 150 -0.16 -24.72 -33.46
C GLN A 150 0.62 -24.40 -34.74
N ALA A 151 1.24 -23.22 -34.82
CA ALA A 151 2.07 -22.86 -35.97
C ALA A 151 3.36 -23.70 -36.11
N ARG A 152 3.77 -24.41 -35.06
CA ARG A 152 5.03 -25.19 -35.03
C ARG A 152 4.78 -26.70 -35.01
N GLN A 153 3.71 -27.15 -34.36
CA GLN A 153 3.41 -28.56 -34.13
C GLN A 153 2.15 -28.98 -34.90
N PRO A 154 2.25 -29.87 -35.91
CA PRO A 154 1.08 -30.34 -36.64
C PRO A 154 0.26 -31.39 -35.87
N ASP A 155 0.88 -32.11 -34.92
CA ASP A 155 0.21 -33.14 -34.12
C ASP A 155 -0.52 -32.53 -32.92
N TYR A 156 -1.82 -32.81 -32.81
CA TYR A 156 -2.69 -32.31 -31.75
C TYR A 156 -2.30 -32.79 -30.34
N LEU A 157 -1.85 -34.04 -30.19
CA LEU A 157 -1.47 -34.57 -28.86
C LEU A 157 -0.19 -33.90 -28.35
N LEU A 158 0.76 -33.66 -29.25
CA LEU A 158 1.99 -32.93 -28.91
C LEU A 158 1.71 -31.45 -28.60
N GLN A 159 0.71 -30.84 -29.24
CA GLN A 159 0.25 -29.49 -28.88
C GLN A 159 -0.25 -29.44 -27.43
N LEU A 160 -1.07 -30.40 -27.01
CA LEU A 160 -1.61 -30.46 -25.65
C LEU A 160 -0.48 -30.60 -24.62
N GLU A 161 0.45 -31.53 -24.84
CA GLU A 161 1.59 -31.73 -23.94
C GLU A 161 2.46 -30.47 -23.81
N GLU A 162 2.78 -29.80 -24.93
CA GLU A 162 3.57 -28.56 -24.91
C GLU A 162 2.83 -27.42 -24.17
N LEU A 163 1.50 -27.34 -24.34
CA LEU A 163 0.67 -26.34 -23.65
C LEU A 163 0.60 -26.58 -22.15
N GLU A 164 0.52 -27.84 -21.70
CA GLU A 164 0.56 -28.19 -20.27
C GLU A 164 1.89 -27.78 -19.63
N GLN A 165 3.01 -27.97 -20.33
CA GLN A 165 4.33 -27.57 -19.84
C GLN A 165 4.51 -26.04 -19.77
N ARG A 166 4.04 -25.32 -20.80
CA ARG A 166 4.16 -23.86 -20.87
C ARG A 166 3.18 -23.16 -19.93
N GLY A 167 1.95 -23.68 -19.87
CA GLY A 167 0.83 -23.14 -19.11
C GLY A 167 0.88 -23.44 -17.62
N GLY A 168 -0.29 -23.59 -17.01
CA GLY A 168 -0.45 -23.85 -15.59
C GLY A 168 -0.06 -22.66 -14.72
N VAL A 169 0.54 -22.96 -13.56
CA VAL A 169 0.87 -21.96 -12.54
C VAL A 169 2.35 -22.01 -12.20
N ALA A 170 2.92 -20.87 -11.83
CA ALA A 170 4.32 -20.78 -11.44
C ALA A 170 4.62 -21.63 -10.18
N SER A 171 5.85 -22.13 -10.08
CA SER A 171 6.29 -22.93 -8.93
C SER A 171 6.27 -22.10 -7.64
N LYS A 172 6.11 -22.78 -6.49
CA LYS A 172 6.00 -22.16 -5.16
C LYS A 172 7.16 -21.19 -4.85
N GLY A 173 8.35 -21.39 -5.43
CA GLY A 173 9.53 -20.54 -5.22
C GLY A 173 9.42 -19.13 -5.79
N ILE A 174 8.75 -18.96 -6.93
CA ILE A 174 8.58 -17.65 -7.56
C ILE A 174 7.57 -16.80 -6.79
N LEU A 175 6.53 -17.44 -6.25
CA LEU A 175 5.56 -16.78 -5.37
C LEU A 175 6.23 -16.29 -4.07
N ALA A 176 7.14 -17.09 -3.49
CA ALA A 176 7.88 -16.72 -2.28
C ALA A 176 8.80 -15.51 -2.49
N LEU A 177 9.48 -15.43 -3.65
CA LEU A 177 10.32 -14.28 -3.99
C LEU A 177 9.49 -12.99 -4.14
N GLY A 178 8.32 -13.08 -4.77
CA GLY A 178 7.40 -11.95 -4.85
C GLY A 178 6.96 -11.45 -3.48
N ILE A 179 6.66 -12.36 -2.54
CA ILE A 179 6.25 -12.01 -1.17
C ILE A 179 7.39 -11.31 -0.44
N LEU A 180 8.61 -11.83 -0.58
CA LEU A 180 9.80 -11.24 0.01
C LEU A 180 9.99 -9.78 -0.43
N VAL A 181 9.87 -9.49 -1.75
CA VAL A 181 10.00 -8.14 -2.28
C VAL A 181 8.93 -7.20 -1.71
N ALA A 182 7.66 -7.62 -1.67
CA ALA A 182 6.60 -6.77 -1.13
C ALA A 182 6.66 -6.54 0.38
N VAL A 183 7.39 -7.37 1.13
CA VAL A 183 7.64 -7.12 2.56
C VAL A 183 8.87 -6.22 2.77
N ILE A 184 9.92 -6.41 1.97
CA ILE A 184 11.17 -5.66 2.12
C ILE A 184 11.00 -4.20 1.67
N VAL A 185 10.36 -3.96 0.52
CA VAL A 185 10.27 -2.61 -0.06
C VAL A 185 9.53 -1.63 0.88
N PRO A 186 8.35 -1.94 1.46
CA PRO A 186 7.71 -1.04 2.41
C PRO A 186 8.54 -0.78 3.66
N ARG A 187 9.33 -1.76 4.14
CA ARG A 187 10.22 -1.57 5.30
C ARG A 187 11.36 -0.61 4.99
N LEU A 188 11.95 -0.70 3.80
CA LEU A 188 12.97 0.25 3.36
C LEU A 188 12.39 1.66 3.22
N VAL A 189 11.17 1.78 2.68
CA VAL A 189 10.47 3.06 2.60
C VAL A 189 10.20 3.63 4.00
N GLN A 190 9.70 2.82 4.94
CA GLN A 190 9.50 3.26 6.33
C GLN A 190 10.81 3.78 6.94
N ALA A 191 11.92 3.06 6.79
CA ALA A 191 13.22 3.50 7.34
C ALA A 191 13.67 4.88 6.84
N VAL A 192 13.27 5.27 5.62
CA VAL A 192 13.57 6.58 5.04
C VAL A 192 12.54 7.63 5.47
N VAL A 193 11.26 7.25 5.56
CA VAL A 193 10.14 8.18 5.79
C VAL A 193 10.03 8.61 7.26
N THR A 194 10.21 7.70 8.23
CA THR A 194 10.04 8.01 9.66
C THR A 194 10.90 9.18 10.16
N PRO A 195 12.23 9.25 9.91
CA PRO A 195 13.05 10.34 10.44
C PRO A 195 12.72 11.73 9.84
N ALA A 196 12.03 11.78 8.70
CA ALA A 196 11.59 13.03 8.07
C ALA A 196 10.29 13.57 8.68
N TYR A 197 9.36 12.71 9.10
CA TYR A 197 8.12 13.11 9.77
C TYR A 197 8.37 13.64 11.19
N ASP A 198 9.33 13.06 11.93
CA ASP A 198 9.68 13.49 13.30
C ASP A 198 10.16 14.95 13.37
N ASN A 199 10.69 15.50 12.27
CA ASN A 199 11.20 16.88 12.22
C ASN A 199 10.08 17.94 12.06
N ILE A 200 8.88 17.54 11.63
CA ILE A 200 7.75 18.46 11.38
C ILE A 200 6.94 18.66 12.67
N ASN A 201 6.72 17.60 13.45
CA ASN A 201 5.89 17.67 14.66
C ASN A 201 6.61 18.31 15.86
N GLY A 202 7.94 18.19 15.95
CA GLY A 202 8.69 18.70 17.09
C GLY A 202 8.57 20.22 17.31
N ARG A 203 8.39 21.02 16.25
CA ARG A 203 8.18 22.47 16.42
C ARG A 203 6.79 22.80 16.95
N ALA A 204 5.75 22.13 16.43
CA ALA A 204 4.38 22.33 16.88
C ALA A 204 4.20 21.96 18.36
N SER A 205 4.83 20.86 18.82
CA SER A 205 4.84 20.49 20.24
C SER A 205 5.53 21.55 21.12
N VAL A 206 6.60 22.18 20.63
CA VAL A 206 7.27 23.27 21.36
C VAL A 206 6.41 24.53 21.41
N ASP A 207 5.72 24.89 20.31
CA ASP A 207 4.80 26.05 20.29
C ASP A 207 3.65 25.86 21.30
N ILE A 208 3.02 24.67 21.33
CA ILE A 208 1.94 24.34 22.28
C ILE A 208 2.45 24.35 23.74
N ALA A 209 3.62 23.76 24.00
CA ALA A 209 4.19 23.74 25.34
C ALA A 209 4.58 25.15 25.81
N LEU A 210 5.09 26.00 24.91
CA LEU A 210 5.45 27.37 25.21
C LEU A 210 4.21 28.21 25.56
N GLU A 211 3.10 28.03 24.85
CA GLU A 211 1.82 28.71 25.17
C GLU A 211 1.34 28.33 26.57
N TYR A 212 1.38 27.04 26.92
CA TYR A 212 1.08 26.56 28.27
C TYR A 212 2.01 27.16 29.34
N GLU A 213 3.32 27.23 29.08
CA GLU A 213 4.29 27.83 30.01
C GLU A 213 4.08 29.35 30.17
N GLN A 214 3.69 30.05 29.10
CA GLN A 214 3.41 31.49 29.11
C GLN A 214 2.12 31.82 29.87
N GLU A 215 1.11 30.96 29.85
CA GLU A 215 -0.09 31.12 30.69
C GLU A 215 0.27 31.06 32.19
N ALA A 216 1.11 30.10 32.59
CA ALA A 216 1.63 30.00 33.95
C ALA A 216 2.45 31.23 34.33
N ALA A 217 3.33 31.69 33.43
CA ALA A 217 4.14 32.89 33.60
C ALA A 217 3.28 34.15 33.81
N SER A 218 2.17 34.26 33.09
CA SER A 218 1.20 35.37 33.24
C SER A 218 0.52 35.35 34.61
N ALA A 219 0.12 34.16 35.10
CA ALA A 219 -0.46 33.99 36.43
C ALA A 219 0.53 34.40 37.54
N ILE A 220 1.79 33.96 37.43
CA ILE A 220 2.87 34.36 38.35
C ILE A 220 3.11 35.87 38.30
N GLY A 221 3.17 36.47 37.11
CA GLY A 221 3.36 37.92 36.95
C GLY A 221 2.21 38.75 37.53
N LYS A 222 0.97 38.23 37.51
CA LYS A 222 -0.16 38.84 38.19
C LYS A 222 -0.03 38.75 39.71
N TYR A 223 0.35 37.58 40.23
CA TYR A 223 0.58 37.38 41.66
C TYR A 223 1.68 38.31 42.19
N TYR A 224 2.82 38.35 41.49
CA TYR A 224 3.97 39.17 41.86
C TYR A 224 3.64 40.67 41.90
N ARG A 225 2.84 41.18 40.96
CA ARG A 225 2.37 42.58 40.99
C ARG A 225 1.49 42.93 42.17
N GLN A 226 0.79 41.96 42.75
CA GLN A 226 -0.15 42.19 43.85
C GLN A 226 0.52 42.01 45.22
N HIS A 227 1.41 41.01 45.33
CA HIS A 227 2.00 40.60 46.61
C HIS A 227 3.47 41.02 46.74
N HIS A 228 4.12 41.45 45.65
CA HIS A 228 5.54 41.77 45.57
C HIS A 228 6.48 40.63 45.99
N GLU A 229 5.97 39.39 45.95
CA GLU A 229 6.68 38.17 46.30
C GLU A 229 6.43 37.10 45.22
N VAL A 230 7.40 36.21 45.01
CA VAL A 230 7.25 35.05 44.12
C VAL A 230 6.24 34.09 44.76
N PRO A 231 5.22 33.60 44.04
CA PRO A 231 4.25 32.68 44.62
C PRO A 231 4.93 31.38 45.07
N PRO A 232 4.52 30.80 46.21
CA PRO A 232 5.13 29.58 46.73
C PRO A 232 4.81 28.33 45.90
N SER A 233 3.85 28.42 44.96
CA SER A 233 3.51 27.36 44.00
C SER A 233 2.69 27.94 42.83
N LEU A 234 2.58 27.17 41.74
CA LEU A 234 1.68 27.51 40.61
C LEU A 234 0.22 27.63 41.05
N ALA A 235 -0.25 26.74 41.93
CA ALA A 235 -1.60 26.80 42.46
C ALA A 235 -1.86 28.07 43.29
N ALA A 236 -0.86 28.55 44.04
CA ALA A 236 -0.97 29.83 44.77
C ALA A 236 -1.04 31.04 43.82
N ALA A 237 -0.44 30.94 42.63
CA ALA A 237 -0.61 31.92 41.56
C ALA A 237 -1.98 31.81 40.84
N GLY A 238 -2.80 30.80 41.17
CA GLY A 238 -4.08 30.52 40.53
C GLY A 238 -3.95 29.81 39.18
N PHE A 239 -2.84 29.10 38.94
CA PHE A 239 -2.63 28.29 37.74
C PHE A 239 -2.85 26.80 38.04
N ASP A 240 -3.87 26.21 37.42
CA ASP A 240 -4.28 24.81 37.57
C ASP A 240 -4.63 24.14 36.21
N ALA A 241 -4.13 24.69 35.11
CA ALA A 241 -4.38 24.15 33.78
C ALA A 241 -3.73 22.78 33.59
N GLN A 242 -4.45 21.87 32.91
CA GLN A 242 -3.96 20.54 32.60
C GLN A 242 -2.80 20.61 31.59
N PRO A 243 -1.66 19.95 31.85
CA PRO A 243 -0.56 19.95 30.90
C PRO A 243 -0.94 19.25 29.58
N PRO A 244 -0.41 19.72 28.43
CA PRO A 244 -0.52 19.03 27.15
C PRO A 244 0.11 17.62 27.19
N GLU A 245 -0.29 16.75 26.26
CA GLU A 245 0.15 15.34 26.21
C GLU A 245 1.68 15.16 26.18
N ASP A 246 2.39 16.07 25.51
CA ASP A 246 3.85 16.03 25.36
C ASP A 246 4.60 16.61 26.58
N VAL A 247 3.90 17.21 27.54
CA VAL A 247 4.49 17.87 28.72
C VAL A 247 4.37 16.93 29.92
N SER A 248 5.52 16.60 30.51
CA SER A 248 5.59 15.73 31.69
C SER A 248 5.46 16.49 33.01
N ASP A 249 6.02 17.69 33.08
CA ASP A 249 6.09 18.47 34.31
C ASP A 249 6.33 19.95 34.00
N LEU A 250 5.82 20.82 34.89
CA LEU A 250 6.09 22.25 34.91
C LEU A 250 6.47 22.65 36.34
N HIS A 251 7.73 23.03 36.52
CA HIS A 251 8.28 23.38 37.83
C HIS A 251 8.51 24.89 37.95
N LEU A 252 8.08 25.49 39.07
CA LEU A 252 8.41 26.86 39.45
C LEU A 252 9.55 26.84 40.49
N ASP A 253 10.70 27.41 40.13
CA ASP A 253 11.77 27.69 41.07
C ASP A 253 11.41 28.93 41.89
N THR A 254 10.97 28.71 43.13
CA THR A 254 10.56 29.79 44.05
C THR A 254 11.68 30.72 44.48
N ALA A 255 12.96 30.36 44.28
CA ALA A 255 14.09 31.20 44.67
C ALA A 255 14.33 32.36 43.68
N ASN A 256 14.03 32.15 42.40
CA ASN A 256 14.31 33.11 41.32
C ASN A 256 13.09 33.39 40.41
N GLY A 257 11.98 32.68 40.62
CA GLY A 257 10.75 32.79 39.83
C GLY A 257 10.81 32.13 38.45
N GLN A 258 11.85 31.35 38.16
CA GLN A 258 12.02 30.70 36.86
C GLN A 258 11.06 29.54 36.69
N LEU A 259 10.47 29.42 35.50
CA LEU A 259 9.73 28.24 35.09
C LEU A 259 10.63 27.29 34.32
N GLU A 260 10.50 26.00 34.61
CA GLU A 260 11.13 24.90 33.90
C GLU A 260 10.07 23.89 33.47
N LEU A 261 9.83 23.84 32.15
CA LEU A 261 8.94 22.85 31.54
C LEU A 261 9.75 21.66 31.02
N ARG A 262 9.29 20.44 31.30
CA ARG A 262 9.93 19.20 30.86
C ARG A 262 9.04 18.40 29.92
N PHE A 263 9.60 17.99 28.78
CA PHE A 263 8.90 17.15 27.81
C PHE A 263 8.94 15.66 28.19
N GLY A 264 7.79 15.00 28.06
CA GLY A 264 7.54 13.62 28.47
C GLY A 264 8.08 12.54 27.53
N ILE A 265 7.75 11.29 27.85
CA ILE A 265 8.29 10.10 27.18
C ILE A 265 7.46 9.80 25.93
N GLY A 266 8.08 9.80 24.76
CA GLY A 266 7.37 9.45 23.52
C GLY A 266 7.91 10.06 22.23
N GLY A 267 8.99 10.85 22.27
CA GLY A 267 9.48 11.52 21.07
C GLY A 267 10.90 12.11 21.20
N ARG A 268 11.32 12.86 20.19
CA ARG A 268 12.67 13.44 20.09
C ARG A 268 12.94 14.58 21.10
N LEU A 269 11.88 15.06 21.77
CA LEU A 269 11.93 16.06 22.84
C LEU A 269 12.00 15.43 24.24
N THR A 270 11.89 14.11 24.38
CA THR A 270 11.86 13.45 25.70
C THR A 270 13.09 13.83 26.54
N GLY A 271 12.82 14.35 27.74
CA GLY A 271 13.86 14.79 28.68
C GLY A 271 14.51 16.13 28.36
N THR A 272 14.12 16.80 27.27
CA THR A 272 14.51 18.19 26.98
C THR A 272 13.65 19.17 27.76
N ARG A 273 14.13 20.42 27.86
CA ARG A 273 13.55 21.42 28.75
C ARG A 273 13.40 22.78 28.07
N LEU A 274 12.28 23.44 28.35
CA LEU A 274 12.03 24.84 28.04
C LEU A 274 12.09 25.64 29.33
N LEU A 275 12.69 26.83 29.27
CA LEU A 275 12.93 27.68 30.42
C LEU A 275 12.38 29.08 30.14
N LEU A 276 11.47 29.56 31.00
CA LEU A 276 11.09 30.97 31.07
C LEU A 276 11.72 31.63 32.32
N SER A 277 12.66 32.53 32.08
CA SER A 277 13.30 33.31 33.15
C SER A 277 12.64 34.69 33.29
N PRO A 278 12.13 35.07 34.47
CA PRO A 278 11.51 36.37 34.69
C PRO A 278 12.56 37.48 34.87
N THR A 279 12.18 38.71 34.59
CA THR A 279 12.90 39.93 34.96
C THR A 279 11.87 40.98 35.36
N ALA A 280 11.92 41.43 36.62
CA ALA A 280 11.02 42.47 37.12
C ALA A 280 11.66 43.86 37.00
N ASN A 281 10.88 44.85 36.58
CA ASN A 281 11.31 46.24 36.59
C ASN A 281 10.96 46.94 37.93
N ALA A 282 11.35 48.21 38.08
CA ALA A 282 11.07 49.01 39.28
C ALA A 282 9.57 49.25 39.57
N LYS A 283 8.68 48.93 38.62
CA LYS A 283 7.21 49.01 38.76
C LYS A 283 6.57 47.64 39.00
N TYR A 284 7.37 46.61 39.31
CA TYR A 284 6.95 45.22 39.49
C TYR A 284 6.32 44.59 38.23
N GLU A 285 6.53 45.17 37.05
CA GLU A 285 6.15 44.52 35.80
C GLU A 285 7.20 43.47 35.44
N VAL A 286 6.74 42.25 35.13
CA VAL A 286 7.59 41.11 34.82
C VAL A 286 7.66 40.92 33.30
N SER A 287 8.86 40.89 32.76
CA SER A 287 9.13 40.39 31.41
C SER A 287 9.74 38.99 31.49
N TRP A 288 9.49 38.17 30.48
CA TRP A 288 9.94 36.78 30.45
C TRP A 288 10.87 36.56 29.27
N ARG A 289 11.96 35.83 29.52
CA ARG A 289 12.91 35.42 28.47
C ARG A 289 12.82 33.91 28.30
N CYS A 290 12.52 33.49 27.07
CA CYS A 290 12.52 32.08 26.71
C CYS A 290 13.89 31.60 26.26
N LEU A 291 14.27 30.42 26.72
CA LEU A 291 15.46 29.71 26.27
C LEU A 291 15.31 28.21 26.50
N SER A 292 16.10 27.42 25.78
CA SER A 292 16.20 25.98 26.01
C SER A 292 17.65 25.53 25.81
N PRO A 293 18.24 24.83 26.78
CA PRO A 293 19.60 24.29 26.63
C PRO A 293 19.63 23.02 25.75
N ASP A 294 18.52 22.27 25.68
CA ASP A 294 18.50 20.90 25.18
C ASP A 294 17.87 20.77 23.77
N ILE A 295 16.92 21.66 23.42
CA ILE A 295 16.17 21.61 22.15
C ILE A 295 16.98 22.25 21.01
N PRO A 296 17.11 21.59 19.84
CA PRO A 296 17.78 22.16 18.67
C PRO A 296 17.17 23.49 18.19
N ARG A 297 18.01 24.49 17.88
CA ARG A 297 17.58 25.84 17.40
C ARG A 297 16.56 25.83 16.25
N LYS A 298 16.61 24.84 15.37
CA LYS A 298 15.67 24.69 14.24
C LYS A 298 14.23 24.37 14.66
N MET A 299 14.04 23.78 15.85
CA MET A 299 12.74 23.43 16.43
C MET A 299 12.24 24.53 17.38
N LEU A 300 13.10 25.45 17.82
CA LEU A 300 12.70 26.55 18.69
C LEU A 300 11.95 27.65 17.93
N PRO A 301 10.90 28.22 18.53
CA PRO A 301 10.25 29.44 18.05
C PRO A 301 11.23 30.62 18.05
N PRO A 302 11.01 31.66 17.22
CA PRO A 302 11.89 32.83 17.17
C PRO A 302 12.13 33.50 18.52
N GLU A 303 11.11 33.57 19.40
CA GLU A 303 11.24 34.15 20.75
C GLU A 303 12.16 33.38 21.71
N CYS A 304 12.49 32.12 21.41
CA CYS A 304 13.30 31.25 22.27
C CYS A 304 14.73 31.00 21.72
N ARG A 305 15.17 31.72 20.68
CA ARG A 305 16.46 31.51 19.96
C ARG A 305 17.61 32.40 20.40
#